data_AF-A0A1I6FIQ4-F1
#
_entry.id   AF-A0A1I6FIQ4-F1
#
_cell.length_a   1.000
_cell.length_b   1.000
_cell.length_c   1.000
_cell.angle_alpha   90.00
_cell.angle_beta   90.00
_cell.angle_gamma   90.00
#
_symmetry.space_group_name_H-M   'P 1'
#
loop_
_entity.id
_entity.type
_entity.pdbx_description
1 polymer ?
#
loop_
_entity_poly.entity_id
_entity_poly.type
_entity_poly.pdbx_seq_one_letter_code
_entity_poly.pdbx_strand_id
1 'polypeptide(L)'
;MRILLVALLTLSLGAQPAFAQQDLGPGYVQTQFGPMGPAGRDLLQKVALAGLWEGPAGRMGLEKSASSKVQEAGRHLIDGHADLDRRTVELARTLNVQLPTRPNESQQGWLDEMTAAPARSPEFDRVFANRLRAAHGVVYKFLASVRTGTRNTAIRDYAKVCMDTVLDHMTVLEATGMVDFNDTEAIPLALVAQPSSVAPTAPAAVSQQYSQQRQQGDGVPDGLIGLGVLALIVAGLWFWTSGRSSRRMHP
;
A
#
# COMPACT_ATOMS: atom_id res chain seq x y z
N MET A 1 -6.77 14.43 -73.01
CA MET A 1 -7.38 15.02 -71.80
C MET A 1 -7.30 13.96 -70.69
N ARG A 2 -6.91 14.38 -69.49
CA ARG A 2 -6.26 13.57 -68.42
C ARG A 2 -7.17 12.50 -67.80
N ILE A 3 -6.63 11.29 -67.66
CA ILE A 3 -7.18 10.19 -66.85
C ILE A 3 -6.81 10.48 -65.38
N LEU A 4 -7.81 10.64 -64.51
CA LEU A 4 -7.62 10.80 -63.05
C LEU A 4 -7.80 9.43 -62.39
N LEU A 5 -6.70 8.83 -61.92
CA LEU A 5 -6.71 7.73 -60.97
C LEU A 5 -7.01 8.30 -59.57
N VAL A 6 -8.09 7.84 -58.95
CA VAL A 6 -8.34 8.04 -57.52
C VAL A 6 -7.75 6.83 -56.80
N ALA A 7 -6.61 7.02 -56.15
CA ALA A 7 -6.04 6.03 -55.23
C ALA A 7 -6.81 6.09 -53.91
N LEU A 8 -7.64 5.06 -53.66
CA LEU A 8 -8.34 4.89 -52.39
C LEU A 8 -7.34 4.29 -51.38
N LEU A 9 -6.78 5.15 -50.52
CA LEU A 9 -5.89 4.74 -49.44
C LEU A 9 -6.73 4.24 -48.25
N THR A 10 -6.94 2.93 -48.16
CA THR A 10 -7.58 2.30 -47.00
C THR A 10 -6.60 2.32 -45.80
N LEU A 11 -6.81 3.23 -44.84
CA LEU A 11 -6.17 3.16 -43.53
C LEU A 11 -6.83 2.03 -42.73
N SER A 12 -6.18 0.87 -42.67
CA SER A 12 -6.49 -0.17 -41.69
C SER A 12 -6.04 0.30 -40.30
N LEU A 13 -6.99 0.72 -39.45
CA LEU A 13 -6.76 0.81 -38.01
C LEU A 13 -6.52 -0.61 -37.49
N GLY A 14 -5.26 -1.03 -37.42
CA GLY A 14 -4.89 -2.24 -36.71
C GLY A 14 -5.33 -2.11 -35.25
N ALA A 15 -6.12 -3.08 -34.77
CA ALA A 15 -6.40 -3.23 -33.35
C ALA A 15 -5.05 -3.20 -32.62
N GLN A 16 -4.86 -2.24 -31.72
CA GLN A 16 -3.68 -2.22 -30.87
C GLN A 16 -3.61 -3.60 -30.18
N PRO A 17 -2.44 -4.26 -30.16
CA PRO A 17 -2.32 -5.53 -29.48
C PRO A 17 -2.80 -5.31 -28.04
N ALA A 18 -3.83 -6.05 -27.63
CA ALA A 18 -4.18 -6.16 -26.22
C ALA A 18 -2.86 -6.48 -25.52
N PHE A 19 -2.40 -5.60 -24.63
CA PHE A 19 -1.15 -5.78 -23.91
C PHE A 19 -1.09 -7.23 -23.46
N ALA A 20 -0.12 -7.99 -23.98
CA ALA A 20 0.02 -9.40 -23.62
C ALA A 20 0.06 -9.45 -22.09
N GLN A 21 -0.92 -10.13 -21.49
CA GLN A 21 -1.02 -10.27 -20.04
C GLN A 21 0.33 -10.81 -19.56
N GLN A 22 1.06 -10.05 -18.75
CA GLN A 22 2.34 -10.51 -18.20
C GLN A 22 2.13 -11.90 -17.59
N ASP A 23 2.96 -12.86 -17.98
CA ASP A 23 3.02 -14.15 -17.29
C ASP A 23 3.59 -13.90 -15.90
N LEU A 24 2.71 -13.88 -14.90
CA LEU A 24 3.06 -13.64 -13.51
C LEU A 24 3.64 -14.91 -12.84
N GLY A 25 3.69 -16.03 -13.57
CA GLY A 25 4.19 -17.31 -13.09
C GLY A 25 3.13 -18.17 -12.39
N PRO A 26 3.49 -19.43 -12.04
CA PRO A 26 2.55 -20.46 -11.60
C PRO A 26 1.87 -20.19 -10.25
N GLY A 27 2.35 -19.22 -9.47
CA GLY A 27 1.77 -18.85 -8.17
C GLY A 27 0.48 -18.01 -8.25
N TYR A 28 0.07 -17.61 -9.47
CA TYR A 28 -1.08 -16.75 -9.71
C TYR A 28 -2.28 -17.51 -10.24
N VAL A 29 -3.45 -17.22 -9.67
CA VAL A 29 -4.74 -17.77 -10.11
C VAL A 29 -5.60 -16.62 -10.62
N GLN A 30 -6.20 -16.78 -11.81
CA GLN A 30 -7.12 -15.77 -12.33
C GLN A 30 -8.42 -15.77 -11.53
N THR A 31 -8.91 -14.59 -11.19
CA THR A 31 -10.18 -14.38 -10.50
C THR A 31 -10.95 -13.24 -11.16
N GLN A 32 -12.22 -13.07 -10.83
CA GLN A 32 -13.02 -11.93 -11.29
C GLN A 32 -12.47 -10.56 -10.85
N PHE A 33 -11.57 -10.53 -9.85
CA PHE A 33 -10.93 -9.31 -9.33
C PHE A 33 -9.51 -9.10 -9.87
N GLY A 34 -9.10 -9.90 -10.86
CA GLY A 34 -7.75 -9.94 -11.39
C GLY A 34 -6.87 -11.05 -10.77
N PRO A 35 -5.59 -11.14 -11.19
CA PRO A 35 -4.70 -12.24 -10.77
C PRO A 35 -4.43 -12.23 -9.26
N MET A 36 -4.75 -13.35 -8.60
CA MET A 36 -4.51 -13.61 -7.18
C MET A 36 -3.17 -14.33 -7.00
N GLY A 37 -2.18 -13.63 -6.43
CA GLY A 37 -0.84 -14.16 -6.16
C GLY A 37 -0.62 -14.62 -4.70
N PRO A 38 0.57 -15.13 -4.37
CA PRO A 38 0.92 -15.60 -3.02
C PRO A 38 0.70 -14.55 -1.94
N ALA A 39 1.14 -13.30 -2.17
CA ALA A 39 1.02 -12.22 -1.19
C ALA A 39 -0.44 -11.91 -0.77
N GLY A 40 -1.41 -12.12 -1.68
CA GLY A 40 -2.82 -11.97 -1.34
C GLY A 40 -3.34 -13.12 -0.47
N ARG A 41 -2.88 -14.36 -0.69
CA ARG A 41 -3.22 -15.51 0.15
C ARG A 41 -2.61 -15.34 1.54
N ASP A 42 -1.34 -14.94 1.58
CA ASP A 42 -0.62 -14.65 2.81
C ASP A 42 -1.31 -13.54 3.62
N LEU A 43 -1.85 -12.50 2.97
CA LEU A 43 -2.60 -11.46 3.66
C LEU A 43 -3.80 -12.03 4.39
N LEU A 44 -4.63 -12.84 3.73
CA LEU A 44 -5.81 -13.43 4.37
C LEU A 44 -5.42 -14.36 5.52
N GLN A 45 -4.38 -15.19 5.34
CA GLN A 45 -3.90 -16.09 6.38
C GLN A 45 -3.30 -15.34 7.58
N LYS A 46 -2.52 -14.29 7.34
CA LYS A 46 -1.89 -13.50 8.40
C LYS A 46 -2.89 -12.68 9.20
N VAL A 47 -3.92 -12.12 8.55
CA VAL A 47 -4.99 -11.42 9.27
C VAL A 47 -5.82 -12.41 10.10
N ALA A 48 -6.16 -13.58 9.56
CA ALA A 48 -6.82 -14.63 10.35
C ALA A 48 -5.96 -15.09 11.55
N LEU A 49 -4.65 -15.27 11.35
CA LEU A 49 -3.73 -15.55 12.46
C LEU A 49 -3.75 -14.42 13.49
N ALA A 50 -3.83 -13.15 13.08
CA ALA A 50 -3.86 -12.03 14.00
C ALA A 50 -5.12 -12.04 14.87
N GLY A 51 -6.31 -12.25 14.28
CA GLY A 51 -7.57 -12.33 15.02
C GLY A 51 -7.58 -13.43 16.10
N LEU A 52 -6.91 -14.55 15.84
CA LEU A 52 -6.82 -15.69 16.77
C LEU A 52 -6.07 -15.37 18.08
N TRP A 53 -5.30 -14.28 18.16
CA TRP A 53 -4.61 -13.89 19.40
C TRP A 53 -4.91 -12.46 19.85
N GLU A 54 -5.20 -11.51 18.95
CA GLU A 54 -5.46 -10.13 19.33
C GLU A 54 -6.83 -9.92 19.98
N GLY A 55 -7.85 -10.70 19.60
CA GLY A 55 -9.13 -10.72 20.31
C GLY A 55 -8.98 -11.20 21.78
N PRO A 56 -8.34 -12.36 22.03
CA PRO A 56 -7.98 -12.78 23.39
C PRO A 56 -7.09 -11.79 24.15
N ALA A 57 -6.07 -11.22 23.50
CA ALA A 57 -5.20 -10.21 24.11
C ALA A 57 -5.99 -8.97 24.53
N GLY A 58 -6.86 -8.45 23.65
CA GLY A 58 -7.72 -7.31 23.95
C GLY A 58 -8.62 -7.57 25.16
N ARG A 59 -9.19 -8.78 25.30
CA ARG A 59 -9.97 -9.16 26.50
C ARG A 59 -9.12 -9.19 27.76
N MET A 60 -7.90 -9.71 27.70
CA MET A 60 -6.96 -9.59 28.82
C MET A 60 -6.68 -8.13 29.17
N GLY A 61 -6.57 -7.24 28.18
CA GLY A 61 -6.43 -5.80 28.38
C GLY A 61 -7.58 -5.20 29.22
N LEU A 62 -8.82 -5.63 28.95
CA LEU A 62 -10.01 -5.24 29.72
C LEU A 62 -10.02 -5.81 31.14
N GLU A 63 -9.65 -7.08 31.29
CA GLU A 63 -9.80 -7.83 32.55
C GLU A 63 -8.64 -7.57 33.53
N LYS A 64 -7.42 -7.48 33.01
CA LYS A 64 -6.19 -7.43 33.83
C LYS A 64 -5.66 -6.02 34.03
N SER A 65 -5.96 -5.04 33.17
CA SER A 65 -5.43 -3.69 33.38
C SER A 65 -6.29 -2.83 34.31
N ALA A 66 -5.63 -1.99 35.12
CA ALA A 66 -6.26 -0.88 35.84
C ALA A 66 -6.23 0.45 35.07
N SER A 67 -5.52 0.50 33.94
CA SER A 67 -5.37 1.69 33.10
C SER A 67 -6.53 1.81 32.12
N SER A 68 -7.27 2.93 32.18
CA SER A 68 -8.37 3.19 31.24
C SER A 68 -7.91 3.23 29.78
N LYS A 69 -6.65 3.61 29.52
CA LYS A 69 -6.07 3.64 28.17
C LYS A 69 -5.75 2.25 27.64
N VAL A 70 -5.27 1.34 28.49
CA VAL A 70 -5.02 -0.06 28.09
C VAL A 70 -6.35 -0.77 27.86
N GLN A 71 -7.36 -0.49 28.70
CA GLN A 71 -8.71 -0.98 28.46
C GLN A 71 -9.28 -0.44 27.14
N GLU A 72 -9.08 0.83 26.81
CA GLU A 72 -9.47 1.39 25.51
C GLU A 72 -8.77 0.69 24.34
N ALA A 73 -7.45 0.53 24.41
CA ALA A 73 -6.71 -0.23 23.41
C ALA A 73 -7.26 -1.68 23.27
N GLY A 74 -7.63 -2.31 24.39
CA GLY A 74 -8.29 -3.61 24.40
C GLY A 74 -9.61 -3.65 23.62
N ARG A 75 -10.47 -2.62 23.75
CA ARG A 75 -11.73 -2.53 22.98
C ARG A 75 -11.46 -2.38 21.49
N HIS A 76 -10.54 -1.50 21.12
CA HIS A 76 -10.15 -1.29 19.72
C HIS A 76 -9.67 -2.58 19.07
N LEU A 77 -8.81 -3.35 19.75
CA LEU A 77 -8.33 -4.65 19.25
C LEU A 77 -9.49 -5.65 19.03
N ILE A 78 -10.42 -5.73 19.99
CA ILE A 78 -11.57 -6.63 19.90
C ILE A 78 -12.47 -6.23 18.72
N ASP A 79 -12.84 -4.96 18.63
CA ASP A 79 -13.80 -4.47 17.62
C ASP A 79 -13.17 -4.48 16.22
N GLY A 80 -11.91 -4.09 16.11
CA GLY A 80 -11.14 -4.14 14.88
C GLY A 80 -11.03 -5.56 14.32
N HIS A 81 -10.64 -6.53 15.16
CA HIS A 81 -10.55 -7.92 14.72
C HIS A 81 -11.90 -8.58 14.49
N ALA A 82 -12.96 -8.20 15.22
CA ALA A 82 -14.30 -8.69 14.89
C ALA A 82 -14.73 -8.30 13.46
N ASP A 83 -14.42 -7.07 13.02
CA ASP A 83 -14.68 -6.65 11.63
C ASP A 83 -13.76 -7.33 10.62
N LEU A 84 -12.44 -7.40 10.91
CA LEU A 84 -11.46 -8.02 10.02
C LEU A 84 -11.68 -9.53 9.87
N ASP A 85 -12.01 -10.26 10.93
CA ASP A 85 -12.26 -11.70 10.87
C ASP A 85 -13.44 -12.02 9.96
N ARG A 86 -14.53 -11.27 10.11
CA ARG A 86 -15.73 -11.42 9.26
C ARG A 86 -15.39 -11.21 7.78
N ARG A 87 -14.66 -10.15 7.45
CA ARG A 87 -14.22 -9.84 6.08
C ARG A 87 -13.23 -10.87 5.54
N THR A 88 -12.30 -11.33 6.37
CA THR A 88 -11.29 -12.33 6.01
C THR A 88 -11.96 -13.64 5.62
N VAL A 89 -12.90 -14.12 6.43
CA VAL A 89 -13.65 -15.36 6.16
C VAL A 89 -14.44 -15.26 4.85
N GLU A 90 -15.08 -14.11 4.60
CA GLU A 90 -15.82 -13.88 3.37
C GLU A 90 -14.90 -13.89 2.13
N LEU A 91 -13.81 -13.11 2.16
CA LEU A 91 -12.85 -13.06 1.06
C LEU A 91 -12.14 -14.39 0.84
N ALA A 92 -11.79 -15.09 1.90
CA ALA A 92 -11.15 -16.41 1.81
C ALA A 92 -12.06 -17.43 1.13
N ARG A 93 -13.36 -17.42 1.43
CA ARG A 93 -14.35 -18.25 0.72
C ARG A 93 -14.41 -17.87 -0.76
N THR A 94 -14.54 -16.58 -1.07
CA THR A 94 -14.64 -16.09 -2.46
C THR A 94 -13.39 -16.38 -3.28
N LEU A 95 -12.21 -16.35 -2.67
CA LEU A 95 -10.92 -16.54 -3.32
C LEU A 95 -10.34 -17.95 -3.13
N ASN A 96 -11.11 -18.88 -2.55
CA ASN A 96 -10.74 -20.26 -2.28
C ASN A 96 -9.41 -20.40 -1.50
N VAL A 97 -9.26 -19.62 -0.42
CA VAL A 97 -8.09 -19.64 0.47
C VAL A 97 -8.45 -20.34 1.77
N GLN A 98 -7.61 -21.29 2.17
CA GLN A 98 -7.74 -21.94 3.48
C GLN A 98 -7.18 -21.04 4.57
N LEU A 99 -7.95 -20.89 5.65
CA LEU A 99 -7.57 -20.10 6.82
C LEU A 99 -7.12 -21.01 7.97
N PRO A 100 -6.13 -20.58 8.77
CA PRO A 100 -5.79 -21.26 10.00
C PRO A 100 -6.91 -21.09 11.04
N THR A 101 -7.02 -22.07 11.93
CA THR A 101 -8.07 -22.13 12.96
C THR A 101 -7.52 -22.10 14.38
N ARG A 102 -6.19 -22.02 14.53
CA ARG A 102 -5.50 -21.94 15.82
C ARG A 102 -4.31 -20.99 15.72
N PRO A 103 -3.92 -20.32 16.83
CA PRO A 103 -2.70 -19.54 16.87
C PRO A 103 -1.49 -20.40 16.49
N ASN A 104 -0.47 -19.76 15.90
CA ASN A 104 0.84 -20.39 15.79
C ASN A 104 1.57 -20.39 17.14
N GLU A 105 2.69 -21.09 17.23
CA GLU A 105 3.47 -21.22 18.47
C GLU A 105 3.90 -19.89 19.07
N SER A 106 4.39 -18.95 18.25
CA SER A 106 4.78 -17.62 18.74
C SER A 106 3.58 -16.86 19.31
N GLN A 107 2.44 -16.89 18.62
CA GLN A 107 1.21 -16.23 19.08
C GLN A 107 0.68 -16.84 20.37
N GLN A 108 0.76 -18.16 20.51
CA GLN A 108 0.43 -18.82 21.77
C GLN A 108 1.37 -18.35 22.88
N GLY A 109 2.68 -18.31 22.63
CA GLY A 109 3.66 -17.79 23.59
C GLY A 109 3.39 -16.33 24.00
N TRP A 110 2.93 -15.48 23.09
CA TRP A 110 2.54 -14.10 23.40
C TRP A 110 1.31 -14.02 24.32
N LEU A 111 0.32 -14.90 24.11
CA LEU A 111 -0.82 -15.02 25.01
C LEU A 111 -0.40 -15.52 26.40
N ASP A 112 0.50 -16.50 26.44
CA ASP A 112 1.01 -17.08 27.68
C ASP A 112 1.81 -16.03 28.48
N GLU A 113 2.61 -15.21 27.80
CA GLU A 113 3.35 -14.08 28.38
C GLU A 113 2.41 -13.07 29.04
N MET A 114 1.36 -12.63 28.35
CA MET A 114 0.35 -11.72 28.90
C MET A 114 -0.46 -12.36 30.04
N THR A 115 -0.72 -13.67 29.95
CA THR A 115 -1.41 -14.43 30.98
C THR A 115 -0.59 -14.47 32.27
N ALA A 116 0.71 -14.72 32.15
CA ALA A 116 1.64 -14.80 33.27
C ALA A 116 1.87 -13.45 33.97
N ALA A 117 1.80 -12.33 33.23
CA ALA A 117 2.00 -11.01 33.82
C ALA A 117 0.94 -10.69 34.91
N PRO A 118 1.34 -10.13 36.07
CA PRO A 118 0.41 -9.87 37.18
C PRO A 118 -0.73 -8.92 36.80
N ALA A 119 -1.96 -9.26 37.17
CA ALA A 119 -3.10 -8.36 36.97
C ALA A 119 -2.95 -7.06 37.79
N ARG A 120 -3.56 -5.98 37.30
CA ARG A 120 -3.57 -4.63 37.85
C ARG A 120 -2.17 -4.06 38.09
N SER A 121 -1.22 -4.40 37.22
CA SER A 121 0.19 -4.00 37.34
C SER A 121 0.68 -3.22 36.12
N PRO A 122 1.65 -2.31 36.30
CA PRO A 122 2.38 -1.69 35.17
C PRO A 122 3.21 -2.69 34.36
N GLU A 123 3.44 -3.90 34.87
CA GLU A 123 4.13 -4.98 34.15
C GLU A 123 3.21 -5.55 33.07
N PHE A 124 1.96 -5.89 33.41
CA PHE A 124 0.97 -6.33 32.42
C PHE A 124 0.77 -5.28 31.34
N ASP A 125 0.60 -4.02 31.71
CA ASP A 125 0.37 -2.93 30.76
C ASP A 125 1.55 -2.77 29.78
N ARG A 126 2.79 -2.95 30.26
CA ARG A 126 4.00 -2.93 29.41
C ARG A 126 4.09 -4.13 28.49
N VAL A 127 3.87 -5.35 28.99
CA VAL A 127 3.88 -6.57 28.17
C VAL A 127 2.83 -6.45 27.06
N PHE A 128 1.60 -6.06 27.42
CA PHE A 128 0.50 -5.86 26.48
C PHE A 128 0.87 -4.84 25.39
N ALA A 129 1.26 -3.62 25.78
CA ALA A 129 1.51 -2.54 24.84
C ALA A 129 2.69 -2.84 23.90
N ASN A 130 3.82 -3.31 24.45
CA ASN A 130 5.02 -3.57 23.66
C ASN A 130 4.84 -4.74 22.70
N ARG A 131 4.25 -5.86 23.17
CA ARG A 131 4.04 -7.05 22.35
C ARG A 131 3.16 -6.74 21.14
N LEU A 132 2.00 -6.13 21.40
CA LEU A 132 1.05 -5.77 20.35
C LEU A 132 1.66 -4.73 19.41
N ARG A 133 2.31 -3.70 19.94
CA ARG A 133 2.86 -2.63 19.11
C ARG A 133 3.99 -3.09 18.19
N ALA A 134 4.86 -3.99 18.65
CA ALA A 134 5.91 -4.59 17.83
C ALA A 134 5.31 -5.42 16.67
N ALA A 135 4.32 -6.28 16.97
CA ALA A 135 3.64 -7.09 15.96
C ALA A 135 2.97 -6.23 14.89
N HIS A 136 2.25 -5.17 15.28
CA HIS A 136 1.58 -4.27 14.36
C HIS A 136 2.55 -3.54 13.41
N GLY A 137 3.74 -3.15 13.89
CA GLY A 137 4.75 -2.52 13.05
C GLY A 137 5.25 -3.43 11.92
N VAL A 138 5.38 -4.74 12.18
CA VAL A 138 5.73 -5.73 11.17
C VAL A 138 4.60 -5.91 10.16
N VAL A 139 3.37 -6.04 10.64
CA VAL A 139 2.18 -6.25 9.79
C VAL A 139 1.91 -5.04 8.90
N TYR A 140 2.03 -3.81 9.41
CA TYR A 140 1.78 -2.59 8.63
C TYR A 140 2.72 -2.48 7.41
N LYS A 141 4.00 -2.81 7.59
CA LYS A 141 5.00 -2.87 6.49
C LYS A 141 4.62 -3.93 5.45
N PHE A 142 4.20 -5.12 5.90
CA PHE A 142 3.74 -6.17 5.00
C PHE A 142 2.49 -5.75 4.21
N LEU A 143 1.51 -5.14 4.86
CA LEU A 143 0.29 -4.67 4.20
C LEU A 143 0.58 -3.61 3.14
N ALA A 144 1.52 -2.70 3.40
CA ALA A 144 1.97 -1.72 2.41
C ALA A 144 2.55 -2.40 1.15
N SER A 145 3.38 -3.43 1.32
CA SER A 145 3.91 -4.23 0.20
C SER A 145 2.80 -4.94 -0.58
N VAL A 146 1.81 -5.53 0.10
CA VAL A 146 0.68 -6.18 -0.57
C VAL A 146 -0.16 -5.16 -1.34
N ARG A 147 -0.52 -4.04 -0.71
CA ARG A 147 -1.36 -3.00 -1.29
C ARG A 147 -0.76 -2.40 -2.56
N THR A 148 0.56 -2.16 -2.55
CA THR A 148 1.28 -1.59 -3.69
C THR A 148 1.59 -2.63 -4.77
N GLY A 149 1.82 -3.89 -4.39
CA GLY A 149 2.26 -4.95 -5.30
C GLY A 149 1.16 -5.80 -5.93
N THR A 150 -0.03 -5.90 -5.32
CA THR A 150 -1.07 -6.83 -5.80
C THR A 150 -1.66 -6.41 -7.16
N ARG A 151 -2.09 -7.40 -7.94
CA ARG A 151 -2.90 -7.21 -9.16
C ARG A 151 -4.38 -7.54 -8.95
N ASN A 152 -4.75 -8.02 -7.77
CA ASN A 152 -6.13 -8.31 -7.39
C ASN A 152 -6.78 -7.10 -6.69
N THR A 153 -7.88 -6.58 -7.23
CA THR A 153 -8.57 -5.39 -6.69
C THR A 153 -9.17 -5.62 -5.31
N ALA A 154 -9.84 -6.75 -5.09
CA ALA A 154 -10.40 -7.10 -3.78
C ALA A 154 -9.33 -7.17 -2.69
N ILE A 155 -8.16 -7.79 -2.99
CA ILE A 155 -7.02 -7.81 -2.06
C ILE A 155 -6.45 -6.42 -1.82
N ARG A 156 -6.39 -5.56 -2.86
CA ARG A 156 -5.87 -4.19 -2.70
C ARG A 156 -6.74 -3.36 -1.78
N ASP A 157 -8.05 -3.46 -1.94
CA ASP A 157 -9.03 -2.75 -1.12
C ASP A 157 -9.04 -3.31 0.30
N TYR A 158 -8.97 -4.64 0.45
CA TYR A 158 -8.89 -5.25 1.76
C TYR A 158 -7.60 -4.90 2.52
N ALA A 159 -6.46 -4.83 1.82
CA ALA A 159 -5.22 -4.33 2.41
C ALA A 159 -5.35 -2.90 2.94
N LYS A 160 -6.17 -2.03 2.29
CA LYS A 160 -6.46 -0.69 2.82
C LYS A 160 -7.16 -0.77 4.17
N VAL A 161 -8.22 -1.57 4.26
CA VAL A 161 -9.00 -1.74 5.49
C VAL A 161 -8.10 -2.24 6.62
N CYS A 162 -7.28 -3.26 6.34
CA CYS A 162 -6.30 -3.77 7.30
C CYS A 162 -5.31 -2.70 7.74
N MET A 163 -4.80 -1.86 6.83
CA MET A 163 -3.88 -0.77 7.18
C MET A 163 -4.56 0.26 8.09
N ASP A 164 -5.79 0.67 7.77
CA ASP A 164 -6.54 1.64 8.58
C ASP A 164 -6.74 1.09 10.01
N THR A 165 -7.13 -0.18 10.16
CA THR A 165 -7.30 -0.84 11.46
C THR A 165 -5.98 -0.98 12.23
N VAL A 166 -4.91 -1.43 11.57
CA VAL A 166 -3.60 -1.61 12.21
C VAL A 166 -3.03 -0.26 12.67
N LEU A 167 -3.25 0.82 11.91
CA LEU A 167 -2.83 2.17 12.31
C LEU A 167 -3.61 2.67 13.53
N ASP A 168 -4.92 2.43 13.58
CA ASP A 168 -5.74 2.72 14.76
C ASP A 168 -5.21 1.99 16.00
N HIS A 169 -4.95 0.69 15.88
CA HIS A 169 -4.42 -0.12 16.99
C HIS A 169 -3.06 0.36 17.46
N MET A 170 -2.13 0.67 16.54
CA MET A 170 -0.85 1.29 16.89
C MET A 170 -1.06 2.59 17.66
N THR A 171 -1.98 3.44 17.22
CA THR A 171 -2.24 4.74 17.85
C THR A 171 -2.73 4.58 19.29
N VAL A 172 -3.71 3.70 19.54
CA VAL A 172 -4.23 3.48 20.91
C VAL A 172 -3.23 2.77 21.81
N LEU A 173 -2.41 1.86 21.27
CA LEU A 173 -1.34 1.19 22.02
C LEU A 173 -0.26 2.19 22.42
N GLU A 174 0.16 3.08 21.53
CA GLU A 174 1.11 4.16 21.84
C GLU A 174 0.53 5.14 22.86
N ALA A 175 -0.76 5.45 22.77
CA ALA A 175 -1.44 6.35 23.71
C ALA A 175 -1.45 5.84 25.16
N THR A 176 -1.28 4.52 25.37
CA THR A 176 -1.13 3.93 26.73
C THR A 176 0.06 4.53 27.49
N GLY A 177 1.09 5.01 26.77
CA GLY A 177 2.34 5.49 27.35
C GLY A 177 3.29 4.36 27.79
N MET A 178 2.99 3.11 27.46
CA MET A 178 3.74 1.93 27.90
C MET A 178 4.67 1.35 26.83
N VAL A 179 4.60 1.85 25.59
CA VAL A 179 5.47 1.43 24.49
C VAL A 179 6.88 1.97 24.69
N ASP A 180 7.87 1.08 24.70
CA ASP A 180 9.29 1.41 24.73
C ASP A 180 9.83 1.52 23.30
N PHE A 181 9.94 2.75 22.80
CA PHE A 181 10.52 3.03 21.49
C PHE A 181 12.05 2.90 21.44
N ASN A 182 12.72 2.66 22.58
CA ASN A 182 14.16 2.42 22.62
C ASN A 182 14.51 0.95 22.42
N ASP A 183 13.53 0.04 22.51
CA ASP A 183 13.70 -1.37 22.16
C ASP A 183 13.79 -1.51 20.63
N THR A 184 15.02 -1.39 20.12
CA THR A 184 15.31 -1.47 18.69
C THR A 184 15.30 -2.91 18.15
N GLU A 185 15.24 -3.92 19.02
CA GLU A 185 15.06 -5.31 18.61
C GLU A 185 13.57 -5.56 18.26
N ALA A 186 12.66 -5.10 19.13
CA ALA A 186 11.22 -5.24 18.92
C ALA A 186 10.66 -4.19 17.93
N ILE A 187 11.17 -2.96 17.96
CA ILE A 187 10.79 -1.85 17.09
C ILE A 187 12.03 -1.38 16.31
N PRO A 188 12.33 -2.00 15.16
CA PRO A 188 13.52 -1.66 14.39
C PRO A 188 13.55 -0.20 13.96
N LEU A 189 14.75 0.41 14.02
CA LEU A 189 14.98 1.77 13.54
C LEU A 189 14.57 1.91 12.07
N ALA A 190 14.01 3.07 11.74
CA ALA A 190 13.70 3.44 10.36
C ALA A 190 15.00 3.71 9.58
N LEU A 191 15.57 2.66 8.99
CA LEU A 191 16.66 2.79 8.03
C LEU A 191 16.09 3.13 6.65
N VAL A 192 15.63 4.37 6.48
CA VAL A 192 15.45 4.91 5.13
C VAL A 192 16.86 5.11 4.58
N ALA A 193 17.21 4.37 3.53
CA ALA A 193 18.43 4.66 2.79
C ALA A 193 18.43 6.15 2.47
N GLN A 194 19.46 6.87 2.92
CA GLN A 194 19.65 8.26 2.49
C GLN A 194 19.59 8.27 0.96
N PRO A 195 18.95 9.27 0.32
CA PRO A 195 19.02 9.39 -1.13
C PRO A 195 20.49 9.31 -1.48
N SER A 196 20.86 8.32 -2.31
CA SER A 196 22.23 8.23 -2.80
C SER A 196 22.60 9.62 -3.28
N SER A 197 23.73 10.14 -2.80
CA SER A 197 24.35 11.32 -3.34
C SER A 197 24.82 10.99 -4.76
N VAL A 198 23.88 10.76 -5.68
CA VAL A 198 24.12 10.93 -7.09
C VAL A 198 24.21 12.44 -7.22
N ALA A 199 25.42 12.97 -7.00
CA ALA A 199 25.77 14.29 -7.49
C ALA A 199 25.30 14.32 -8.95
N PRO A 200 24.63 15.39 -9.41
CA PRO A 200 24.25 15.48 -10.81
C PRO A 200 25.55 15.39 -11.60
N THR A 201 25.79 14.25 -12.25
CA THR A 201 26.81 14.17 -13.28
C THR A 201 26.35 15.17 -14.32
N ALA A 202 27.04 16.31 -14.38
CA ALA A 202 26.87 17.25 -15.46
C ALA A 202 26.87 16.43 -16.76
N PRO A 203 25.88 16.63 -17.66
CA PRO A 203 25.87 15.89 -18.91
C PRO A 203 27.24 16.09 -19.56
N ALA A 204 27.93 14.97 -19.83
CA ALA A 204 29.18 15.00 -20.56
C ALA A 204 28.92 15.84 -21.81
N ALA A 205 29.74 16.88 -22.00
CA ALA A 205 29.64 17.77 -23.15
C ALA A 205 29.81 16.93 -24.43
N VAL A 206 28.70 16.49 -25.00
CA VAL A 206 28.66 15.98 -26.38
C VAL A 206 28.68 17.21 -27.27
N SER A 207 29.87 17.75 -27.44
CA SER A 207 30.21 18.78 -28.43
C SER A 207 31.60 18.40 -28.88
N GLN A 208 31.78 17.70 -30.00
CA GLN A 208 32.12 18.36 -31.25
C GLN A 208 31.94 17.48 -32.51
N GLN A 209 31.20 16.36 -32.46
CA GLN A 209 31.09 15.47 -33.65
C GLN A 209 29.89 15.76 -34.57
N TYR A 210 28.88 16.50 -34.13
CA TYR A 210 27.70 16.81 -34.96
C TYR A 210 27.88 18.00 -35.89
N SER A 211 28.83 18.91 -35.62
CA SER A 211 29.05 20.11 -36.42
C SER A 211 29.87 19.90 -37.69
N GLN A 212 30.65 18.81 -37.79
CA GLN A 212 31.39 18.51 -39.03
C GLN A 212 30.53 17.85 -40.11
N GLN A 213 29.41 17.24 -39.76
CA GLN A 213 28.55 16.54 -40.72
C GLN A 213 27.54 17.45 -41.44
N ARG A 214 27.35 18.70 -40.99
CA ARG A 214 26.45 19.68 -41.61
C ARG A 214 27.10 20.66 -42.60
N GLN A 215 28.42 20.65 -42.74
CA GLN A 215 29.12 21.51 -43.72
C GLN A 215 29.24 20.89 -45.12
N GLN A 216 28.70 19.68 -45.34
CA GLN A 216 28.50 19.09 -46.68
C GLN A 216 27.01 18.92 -46.93
N GLY A 217 26.34 20.00 -47.27
CA GLY A 217 24.92 19.99 -47.63
C GLY A 217 24.55 21.34 -48.19
N ASP A 218 24.55 21.43 -49.51
CA ASP A 218 24.25 22.64 -50.28
C ASP A 218 22.90 23.26 -49.89
N GLY A 219 22.91 24.58 -49.82
CA GLY A 219 21.94 25.39 -49.10
C GLY A 219 20.59 25.61 -49.77
N VAL A 220 19.57 25.81 -48.93
CA VAL A 220 18.34 26.61 -49.15
C VAL A 220 17.91 27.15 -47.75
N PRO A 221 17.52 28.43 -47.60
CA PRO A 221 17.54 29.14 -46.31
C PRO A 221 16.30 28.97 -45.42
N ASP A 222 16.53 29.27 -44.14
CA ASP A 222 15.62 29.21 -42.99
C ASP A 222 14.43 30.18 -43.05
N GLY A 223 13.30 29.74 -42.50
CA GLY A 223 12.24 30.62 -42.05
C GLY A 223 10.94 29.88 -41.74
N LEU A 224 10.53 29.90 -40.46
CA LEU A 224 9.22 29.46 -39.95
C LEU A 224 9.10 27.93 -39.87
N ILE A 225 9.24 27.27 -38.71
CA ILE A 225 8.24 27.17 -37.65
C ILE A 225 8.96 26.58 -36.42
N GLY A 226 9.24 27.41 -35.41
CA GLY A 226 9.95 27.00 -34.19
C GLY A 226 9.55 27.82 -32.96
N LEU A 227 8.31 28.33 -32.93
CA LEU A 227 7.76 29.13 -31.82
C LEU A 227 6.36 28.62 -31.43
N GLY A 228 6.23 27.33 -31.10
CA GLY A 228 4.93 26.71 -30.81
C GLY A 228 4.82 25.85 -29.55
N VAL A 229 5.86 25.67 -28.75
CA VAL A 229 5.83 24.66 -27.65
C VAL A 229 6.20 25.20 -26.26
N LEU A 230 6.44 26.51 -26.10
CA LEU A 230 6.88 27.08 -24.81
C LEU A 230 5.87 28.02 -24.13
N ALA A 231 4.57 27.84 -24.39
CA ALA A 231 3.50 28.62 -23.75
C ALA A 231 2.28 27.82 -23.25
N LEU A 232 2.42 26.51 -22.98
CA LEU A 232 1.30 25.66 -22.49
C LEU A 232 1.59 24.90 -21.18
N ILE A 233 2.42 25.46 -20.29
CA ILE A 233 2.67 24.85 -18.95
C ILE A 233 2.32 25.79 -17.78
N VAL A 234 2.03 27.08 -18.01
CA VAL A 234 1.73 28.03 -16.91
C VAL A 234 0.22 28.28 -16.69
N ALA A 235 -0.67 27.87 -17.59
CA ALA A 235 -2.12 28.13 -17.46
C ALA A 235 -2.96 27.01 -16.80
N GLY A 236 -2.43 25.78 -16.67
CA GLY A 236 -3.19 24.64 -16.12
C GLY A 236 -3.30 24.61 -14.59
N LEU A 237 -2.42 25.33 -13.89
CA LEU A 237 -2.31 25.34 -12.43
C LEU A 237 -3.28 26.31 -11.72
N TRP A 238 -4.12 27.04 -12.45
CA TRP A 238 -5.09 27.98 -11.86
C TRP A 238 -6.55 27.47 -11.83
N PHE A 239 -6.87 26.39 -12.54
CA PHE A 239 -8.25 25.89 -12.66
C PHE A 239 -8.66 24.77 -11.67
N TRP A 240 -7.76 24.34 -10.76
CA TRP A 240 -8.09 23.30 -9.76
C TRP A 240 -8.49 23.86 -8.38
N THR A 241 -8.32 25.15 -8.10
CA THR A 241 -8.59 25.70 -6.74
C THR A 241 -9.87 26.52 -6.59
N SER A 242 -10.71 26.71 -7.62
CA SER A 242 -11.88 27.60 -7.54
C SER A 242 -13.27 26.94 -7.73
N GLY A 243 -13.38 25.61 -7.75
CA GLY A 243 -14.62 24.92 -8.15
C GLY A 243 -15.37 24.11 -7.08
N ARG A 244 -15.82 24.70 -5.96
CA ARG A 244 -16.91 24.09 -5.15
C ARG A 244 -17.75 25.11 -4.38
N SER A 245 -18.71 25.73 -5.06
CA SER A 245 -19.78 26.51 -4.42
C SER A 245 -21.03 25.64 -4.18
N SER A 246 -21.51 25.69 -2.93
CA SER A 246 -22.73 25.07 -2.41
C SER A 246 -24.00 25.53 -3.15
N ARG A 247 -24.94 24.62 -3.40
CA ARG A 247 -26.34 24.96 -3.69
C ARG A 247 -27.26 24.25 -2.70
N ARG A 248 -27.87 25.05 -1.82
CA ARG A 248 -29.17 24.76 -1.19
C ARG A 248 -30.26 24.88 -2.25
N MET A 249 -31.28 24.04 -2.18
CA MET A 249 -32.64 24.41 -2.60
C MET A 249 -33.66 23.79 -1.63
N HIS A 250 -34.41 24.67 -0.98
CA HIS A 250 -35.81 24.48 -0.59
C HIS A 250 -36.65 25.24 -1.64
N PRO A 251 -37.91 24.85 -1.84
CA PRO A 251 -38.99 25.42 -1.02
C PRO A 251 -39.55 24.46 0.03
#